data_AF-A0A7Y0S0G4-F1
#
_entry.id   AF-A0A7Y0S0G4-F1
#
_cell.length_a   1.000
_cell.length_b   1.000
_cell.length_c   1.000
_cell.angle_alpha   90.00
_cell.angle_beta   90.00
_cell.angle_gamma   90.00
#
_symmetry.space_group_name_H-M   'P 1'
#
loop_
_entity.id
_entity.type
_entity.pdbx_description
1 polymer ?
#
loop_
_entity_poly.entity_id
_entity_poly.type
_entity_poly.pdbx_seq_one_letter_code
_entity_poly.pdbx_strand_id
1 'polypeptide(L)'
;EPLEVARLHALETGTQLTYIQSTIEDHAIENAGTYDVVTCMEMLEHVPDPLSVIRSCAALVKPGGHVFFSTLNRNIKSYLFAIVGAEKLLK
;
A
#
# COMPACT_ATOMS: atom_id res chain seq x y z
N GLU A 1 4.06 -12.47 11.08
CA GLU A 1 5.20 -11.63 11.51
C GLU A 1 4.98 -10.12 11.30
N PRO A 2 4.72 -9.57 10.09
CA PRO A 2 4.67 -8.10 9.92
C PRO A 2 3.55 -7.40 10.69
N LEU A 3 2.34 -7.98 10.70
CA LEU A 3 1.20 -7.42 11.44
C LEU A 3 1.37 -7.47 12.96
N GLU A 4 2.19 -8.39 13.47
CA GLU A 4 2.46 -8.47 14.90
C GLU A 4 3.38 -7.34 15.35
N VAL A 5 4.43 -7.05 14.57
CA VAL A 5 5.29 -5.89 14.77
C VAL A 5 4.48 -4.58 14.71
N ALA A 6 3.57 -4.45 13.74
CA ALA A 6 2.71 -3.27 13.64
C ALA A 6 1.77 -3.11 14.85
N ARG A 7 1.22 -4.22 15.37
CA ARG A 7 0.41 -4.20 16.60
C ARG A 7 1.21 -3.77 17.81
N LEU A 8 2.45 -4.25 17.96
CA LEU A 8 3.34 -3.82 19.04
C LEU A 8 3.63 -2.31 18.96
N HIS A 9 3.96 -1.80 17.78
CA HIS A 9 4.15 -0.36 17.58
C HIS A 9 2.90 0.47 17.90
N ALA A 10 1.70 -0.03 17.58
CA ALA A 10 0.45 0.64 17.95
C ALA A 10 0.26 0.71 19.47
N LEU A 11 0.62 -0.36 20.20
CA LEU A 11 0.59 -0.38 21.66
C LEU A 11 1.58 0.64 22.26
N GLU A 12 2.80 0.71 21.73
CA GLU A 12 3.83 1.65 22.19
C GLU A 12 3.44 3.11 21.96
N THR A 13 2.80 3.40 20.82
CA THR A 13 2.37 4.76 20.44
C THR A 13 1.00 5.14 20.99
N GLY A 14 0.28 4.22 21.63
CA GLY A 14 -1.07 4.44 22.15
C GLY A 14 -2.13 4.64 21.07
N THR A 15 -1.88 4.18 19.83
CA THR A 15 -2.80 4.34 18.70
C THR A 15 -3.77 3.17 18.59
N GLN A 16 -5.05 3.47 18.35
CA GLN A 16 -6.08 2.44 18.14
C GLN A 16 -6.18 2.11 16.65
N LEU A 17 -5.67 0.94 16.27
CA LEU A 17 -5.62 0.49 14.88
C LEU A 17 -6.20 -0.92 14.75
N THR A 18 -6.99 -1.13 13.71
CA THR A 18 -7.49 -2.46 13.32
C THR A 18 -6.63 -3.00 12.19
N TYR A 19 -5.96 -4.12 12.45
CA TYR A 19 -5.08 -4.79 11.49
C TYR A 19 -5.75 -6.03 10.92
N ILE A 20 -5.93 -6.06 9.60
CA ILE A 20 -6.59 -7.13 8.87
C ILE A 20 -5.58 -7.80 7.95
N GLN A 21 -5.51 -9.12 7.98
CA GLN A 21 -4.73 -9.91 7.04
C GLN A 21 -5.66 -10.44 5.94
N SER A 22 -5.73 -9.72 4.83
CA SER A 22 -6.53 -10.10 3.67
C SER A 22 -5.94 -9.51 2.39
N THR A 23 -6.40 -9.99 1.24
CA THR A 23 -6.20 -9.28 -0.03
C THR A 23 -7.13 -8.07 -0.08
N ILE A 24 -6.79 -7.07 -0.90
CA ILE A 24 -7.67 -5.91 -1.06
C ILE A 24 -8.93 -6.27 -1.84
N GLU A 25 -8.82 -7.23 -2.75
CA GLU A 25 -9.92 -7.79 -3.53
C GLU A 25 -10.96 -8.43 -2.62
N ASP A 26 -10.55 -9.34 -1.75
CA ASP A 26 -11.47 -10.03 -0.83
C ASP A 26 -12.08 -9.03 0.16
N HIS A 27 -11.26 -8.10 0.68
CA HIS A 27 -11.73 -7.07 1.61
C HIS A 27 -12.77 -6.14 0.99
N ALA A 28 -12.63 -5.82 -0.31
CA ALA A 28 -13.56 -4.97 -1.05
C ALA A 28 -14.94 -5.60 -1.26
N ILE A 29 -15.04 -6.93 -1.29
CA ILE A 29 -16.33 -7.62 -1.43
C ILE A 29 -17.24 -7.31 -0.25
N GLU A 30 -16.69 -7.30 0.97
CA GLU A 30 -17.47 -7.14 2.21
C GLU A 30 -17.57 -5.68 2.68
N ASN A 31 -16.67 -4.80 2.22
CA ASN A 31 -16.51 -3.44 2.75
C ASN A 31 -16.65 -2.35 1.68
N ALA A 32 -17.37 -2.62 0.60
CA ALA A 32 -17.62 -1.65 -0.46
C ALA A 32 -18.30 -0.39 0.09
N GLY A 33 -17.77 0.78 -0.25
CA GLY A 33 -18.33 2.08 0.17
C GLY A 33 -18.23 2.35 1.67
N THR A 34 -17.33 1.69 2.40
CA THR A 34 -17.24 1.84 3.86
C THR A 34 -16.27 2.96 4.28
N TYR A 35 -15.28 3.28 3.45
CA TYR A 35 -14.17 4.16 3.84
C TYR A 35 -14.32 5.57 3.26
N ASP A 36 -13.99 6.60 4.04
CA ASP A 36 -13.90 7.97 3.54
C ASP A 36 -12.61 8.19 2.73
N VAL A 37 -11.53 7.54 3.16
CA VAL A 37 -10.20 7.61 2.54
C VAL A 37 -9.56 6.22 2.53
N VAL A 38 -8.95 5.87 1.39
CA VAL A 38 -8.11 4.67 1.24
C VAL A 38 -6.71 5.11 0.79
N THR A 39 -5.68 4.55 1.42
CA THR A 39 -4.28 4.76 1.03
C THR A 39 -3.65 3.42 0.64
N CYS A 40 -2.93 3.40 -0.48
CA CYS A 40 -2.13 2.25 -0.91
C CYS A 40 -0.71 2.73 -1.17
N MET A 41 0.20 2.37 -0.24
CA MET A 41 1.54 2.95 -0.17
C MET A 41 2.61 1.94 -0.60
N GLU A 42 3.41 2.31 -1.62
CA GLU A 42 4.63 1.61 -2.09
C GLU A 42 4.44 0.10 -2.33
N MET A 43 3.41 -0.28 -3.09
CA MET A 43 3.04 -1.68 -3.26
C MET A 43 2.54 -2.05 -4.67
N LEU A 44 1.94 -1.10 -5.40
CA LEU A 44 1.35 -1.35 -6.73
C LEU A 44 2.33 -1.91 -7.78
N GLU A 45 3.61 -1.62 -7.65
CA GLU A 45 4.67 -2.09 -8.55
C GLU A 45 5.05 -3.57 -8.34
N HIS A 46 4.58 -4.16 -7.24
CA HIS A 46 4.92 -5.53 -6.82
C HIS A 46 3.75 -6.51 -6.94
N VAL A 47 2.57 -6.04 -7.36
CA VAL A 47 1.38 -6.90 -7.53
C VAL A 47 1.28 -7.46 -8.95
N PRO A 48 0.68 -8.65 -9.12
CA PRO A 48 0.49 -9.26 -10.43
C PRO A 48 -0.48 -8.48 -11.33
N ASP A 49 -1.52 -7.87 -10.76
CA ASP A 49 -2.48 -7.03 -11.49
C ASP A 49 -2.73 -5.70 -10.74
N PRO A 50 -2.03 -4.62 -11.10
CA PRO A 50 -2.24 -3.30 -10.51
C PRO A 50 -3.64 -2.75 -10.74
N LEU A 51 -4.31 -3.09 -11.86
CA LEU A 51 -5.66 -2.58 -12.15
C LEU A 51 -6.70 -3.22 -11.23
N SER A 52 -6.52 -4.50 -10.87
CA SER A 52 -7.34 -5.16 -9.84
C SER A 52 -7.30 -4.38 -8.53
N VAL A 53 -6.10 -4.07 -8.04
CA VAL A 53 -5.89 -3.33 -6.80
C VAL A 53 -6.54 -1.94 -6.86
N ILE A 54 -6.34 -1.20 -7.95
CA ILE A 54 -6.93 0.14 -8.11
C ILE A 54 -8.45 0.08 -8.07
N ARG A 55 -9.07 -0.89 -8.74
CA ARG A 55 -10.53 -1.07 -8.74
C ARG A 55 -11.05 -1.41 -7.36
N SER A 56 -10.38 -2.31 -6.64
CA SER A 56 -10.75 -2.70 -5.29
C SER A 56 -10.64 -1.53 -4.32
N CYS A 57 -9.56 -0.75 -4.37
CA CYS A 57 -9.43 0.47 -3.56
C CYS A 57 -10.52 1.51 -3.89
N ALA A 58 -10.89 1.67 -5.16
CA ALA A 58 -11.98 2.55 -5.57
C ALA A 58 -13.36 2.06 -5.10
N ALA A 59 -13.59 0.75 -5.06
CA ALA A 59 -14.83 0.16 -4.56
C ALA A 59 -14.99 0.33 -3.04
N LEU A 60 -13.89 0.39 -2.30
CA LEU A 60 -13.87 0.55 -0.85
C LEU A 60 -14.28 1.96 -0.38
N VAL A 61 -14.08 2.98 -1.21
CA VAL A 61 -14.42 4.36 -0.82
C VAL A 61 -15.90 4.66 -1.01
N LYS A 62 -16.47 5.45 -0.09
CA LYS A 62 -17.81 6.03 -0.23
C LYS A 62 -17.90 6.88 -1.51
N PRO A 63 -19.11 7.12 -2.05
CA PRO A 63 -19.28 8.13 -3.08
C PRO A 63 -18.71 9.48 -2.63
N GLY A 64 -17.76 10.02 -3.41
CA GLY A 64 -17.04 11.26 -3.07
C GLY A 64 -15.83 11.08 -2.15
N GLY A 65 -15.51 9.85 -1.72
CA GLY A 65 -14.29 9.53 -0.98
C GLY A 65 -13.03 9.56 -1.84
N HIS A 66 -11.87 9.45 -1.18
CA HIS A 66 -10.58 9.62 -1.84
C HIS A 66 -9.69 8.39 -1.75
N VAL A 67 -9.00 8.09 -2.85
CA VAL A 67 -7.95 7.08 -2.88
C VAL A 67 -6.62 7.74 -3.20
N PHE A 68 -5.62 7.48 -2.35
CA PHE A 68 -4.26 7.94 -2.55
C PHE A 68 -3.34 6.75 -2.82
N PHE A 69 -2.55 6.87 -3.87
CA PHE A 69 -1.53 5.89 -4.24
C PHE A 69 -0.15 6.51 -4.11
N SER A 70 0.78 5.78 -3.52
CA SER A 70 2.20 6.05 -3.59
C SER A 70 2.88 4.83 -4.21
N THR A 71 3.82 5.08 -5.12
CA THR A 71 4.55 4.04 -5.86
C THR A 71 5.98 4.50 -6.01
N LEU A 72 6.94 3.57 -6.03
CA LEU A 72 8.31 3.89 -6.39
C LEU A 72 8.36 4.53 -7.79
N ASN A 73 9.01 5.68 -7.86
CA ASN A 73 9.14 6.45 -9.08
C ASN A 73 9.98 5.69 -10.13
N ARG A 74 9.31 5.12 -11.14
CA ARG A 74 9.91 4.39 -12.28
C ARG A 74 10.62 5.29 -13.32
N ASN A 75 11.09 6.48 -12.96
CA ASN A 75 11.93 7.28 -13.84
C ASN A 75 13.24 6.53 -14.15
N ILE A 76 13.68 6.56 -15.42
CA ILE A 76 14.99 6.04 -15.88
C ILE A 76 16.12 6.56 -14.98
N LYS A 77 16.03 7.78 -14.47
CA LYS A 77 17.00 8.32 -13.50
C LYS A 77 17.02 7.51 -12.20
N SER A 78 15.87 7.17 -11.62
CA SER A 78 15.80 6.33 -10.41
C SER A 78 16.40 4.94 -10.64
N TYR A 79 16.16 4.34 -11.82
CA TYR A 79 16.74 3.06 -12.20
C TYR A 79 18.26 3.14 -12.40
N LEU A 80 18.75 4.19 -13.09
CA LEU A 80 20.17 4.42 -13.27
C LEU A 80 20.88 4.67 -11.93
N PHE A 81 20.26 5.42 -11.01
CA PHE A 81 20.79 5.64 -9.67
C PHE A 81 20.79 4.37 -8.83
N ALA A 82 19.79 3.51 -8.95
CA ALA A 82 19.79 2.21 -8.27
C ALA A 82 20.92 1.30 -8.77
N ILE A 83 21.14 1.24 -10.09
CA ILE A 83 22.25 0.46 -10.69
C ILE A 83 23.61 1.04 -10.27
N VAL A 84 23.83 2.33 -10.51
CA VAL A 84 25.11 2.99 -10.20
C VAL A 84 25.38 2.97 -8.69
N GLY A 85 24.36 3.15 -7.86
CA GLY A 85 24.46 3.01 -6.40
C GLY A 85 24.86 1.59 -5.98
N ALA A 86 24.22 0.56 -6.54
CA ALA A 86 24.57 -0.83 -6.27
C ALA A 86 26.01 -1.18 -6.73
N GLU A 87 26.46 -0.64 -7.86
CA GLU A 87 27.80 -0.91 -8.39
C GLU A 87 28.93 -0.13 -7.69
N LYS A 88 28.64 1.06 -7.14
CA LYS A 88 29.66 1.98 -6.62
C LYS A 88 29.71 2.08 -5.10
N LEU A 89 28.61 1.80 -4.39
CA LEU A 89 28.52 1.98 -2.93
C LEU A 89 28.45 0.66 -2.14
N LEU A 90 27.99 -0.44 -2.76
CA LEU A 90 27.94 -1.77 -2.14
C LEU A 90 29.18 -2.63 -2.48
N LYS A 91 30.32 -1.99 -2.75
CA LYS A 91 31.64 -2.63 -2.82
C LYS A 91 32.45 -2.32 -1.58
#